data_AF-A0A9P6AU66-F1
#
_entry.id   AF-A0A9P6AU66-F1
#
_cell.length_a   1.000
_cell.length_b   1.000
_cell.length_c   1.000
_cell.angle_alpha   90.00
_cell.angle_beta   90.00
_cell.angle_gamma   90.00
#
_symmetry.space_group_name_H-M   'P 1'
#
loop_
_entity.id
_entity.type
_entity.pdbx_description
1 polymer ?
#
loop_
_entity_poly.entity_id
_entity_poly.type
_entity_poly.pdbx_seq_one_letter_code
_entity_poly.pdbx_strand_id
1 'polypeptide(L)'
;MVCISAVNVEHSYYMLYTSTGDQTRRYFDEEGGEELCRCRIDLETYPSFLEQVEASPFGNFCVDFVLGFEMDSAELRCMLLYEGEKWGTVACHPRRYRAPPL
;
A
#
# COMPACT_ATOMS: atom_id res chain seq x y z
N MET A 1 -2.52 -9.54 4.10
CA MET A 1 -1.72 -8.75 5.06
C MET A 1 -0.30 -8.82 4.56
N VAL A 2 0.24 -7.70 4.11
CA VAL A 2 1.62 -7.61 3.61
C VAL A 2 2.43 -6.91 4.67
N CYS A 3 3.54 -7.52 5.09
CA CYS A 3 4.49 -6.94 6.02
C CYS A 3 5.65 -6.38 5.23
N ILE A 4 5.95 -5.09 5.41
CA ILE A 4 7.11 -4.45 4.80
C ILE A 4 8.01 -4.00 5.95
N SER A 5 9.22 -4.55 6.00
CA SER A 5 10.25 -4.14 6.95
C SER A 5 11.16 -3.13 6.23
N ALA A 6 11.02 -1.85 6.55
CA ALA A 6 11.85 -0.81 5.95
C ALA A 6 13.16 -0.64 6.73
N VAL A 7 14.29 -0.85 6.07
CA VAL A 7 15.64 -0.47 6.53
C VAL A 7 16.24 0.39 5.42
N ASN A 8 16.45 1.68 5.70
CA ASN A 8 16.71 2.77 4.73
C ASN A 8 15.52 3.07 3.80
N VAL A 9 14.99 4.28 3.92
CA VAL A 9 13.80 4.75 3.20
C VAL A 9 14.18 5.14 1.77
N GLU A 10 14.46 4.15 0.93
CA GLU A 10 14.37 4.36 -0.52
C GLU A 10 12.93 4.08 -0.96
N HIS A 11 12.37 5.03 -1.73
CA HIS A 11 11.01 4.98 -2.25
C HIS A 11 10.57 3.57 -2.62
N SER A 12 9.64 3.01 -1.83
CA SER A 12 9.17 1.64 -2.04
C SER A 12 7.95 1.67 -2.95
N TYR A 13 7.92 0.77 -3.93
CA TYR A 13 6.78 0.59 -4.82
C TYR A 13 6.06 -0.70 -4.48
N TYR A 14 4.74 -0.64 -4.45
CA TYR A 14 3.90 -1.80 -4.25
C TYR A 14 2.89 -1.91 -5.39
N MET A 15 2.69 -3.13 -5.90
CA MET A 15 1.86 -3.40 -7.06
C MET A 15 0.73 -4.33 -6.67
N LEU A 16 -0.48 -4.00 -7.10
CA LEU A 16 -1.66 -4.85 -6.90
C LEU A 16 -2.09 -5.39 -8.26
N TYR A 17 -2.27 -6.70 -8.35
CA TYR A 17 -2.73 -7.41 -9.52
C TYR A 17 -4.11 -8.02 -9.29
N THR A 18 -4.85 -8.27 -10.36
CA THR A 18 -6.11 -9.02 -10.36
C THR A 18 -6.06 -10.20 -11.32
N SER A 19 -6.82 -11.25 -11.02
CA SER A 19 -7.05 -12.36 -11.94
C SER A 19 -7.67 -11.88 -13.26
N THR A 20 -7.21 -12.45 -14.37
CA THR A 20 -7.70 -12.14 -15.72
C THR A 20 -8.81 -13.13 -16.11
N GLY A 21 -10.01 -12.64 -16.42
CA GLY A 21 -11.06 -13.45 -17.07
C GLY A 21 -11.99 -14.27 -16.16
N ASP A 22 -11.77 -14.26 -14.84
CA ASP A 22 -12.65 -14.96 -13.89
C ASP A 22 -13.83 -14.09 -13.46
N GLN A 23 -15.03 -14.69 -13.32
CA GLN A 23 -16.18 -14.04 -12.65
C GLN A 23 -15.88 -13.70 -11.18
N THR A 24 -14.87 -14.33 -10.59
CA THR A 24 -14.34 -14.02 -9.26
C THR A 24 -13.01 -13.28 -9.40
N ARG A 25 -12.98 -11.99 -9.05
CA ARG A 25 -11.74 -11.22 -9.00
C ARG A 25 -10.94 -11.62 -7.77
N ARG A 26 -9.74 -12.17 -7.98
CA ARG A 26 -8.76 -12.44 -6.92
C ARG A 26 -7.68 -11.38 -7.00
N TYR A 27 -7.36 -10.77 -5.88
CA TYR A 27 -6.31 -9.77 -5.77
C TYR A 27 -5.06 -10.38 -5.17
N PHE A 28 -3.92 -10.08 -5.75
CA PHE A 28 -2.63 -10.61 -5.32
C PHE A 28 -1.53 -9.58 -5.59
N ASP A 29 -0.43 -9.70 -4.86
CA ASP A 29 0.69 -8.76 -4.84
C ASP A 29 1.92 -9.27 -5.56
N GLU A 30 1.85 -10.49 -6.09
CA GLU A 30 2.83 -11.09 -6.96
C GLU A 30 2.46 -10.90 -8.45
N GLU A 31 3.45 -10.86 -9.32
CA GLU A 31 3.21 -10.81 -10.76
C GLU A 31 2.48 -12.07 -11.23
N GLY A 32 1.31 -11.90 -11.86
CA GLY A 32 0.54 -13.05 -12.36
C GLY A 32 -0.82 -12.72 -13.00
N GLY A 33 -1.15 -11.44 -13.18
CA GLY A 33 -2.46 -11.00 -13.65
C GLY A 33 -2.41 -9.58 -14.22
N GLU A 34 -3.57 -8.93 -14.32
CA GLU A 34 -3.65 -7.54 -14.75
C GLU A 34 -3.23 -6.60 -13.60
N GLU A 35 -2.23 -5.73 -13.83
CA GLU A 35 -1.85 -4.68 -12.88
C GLU A 35 -3.03 -3.71 -12.68
N LEU A 36 -3.60 -3.71 -11.48
CA LEU A 36 -4.65 -2.76 -11.09
C LEU A 36 -4.05 -1.40 -10.80
N CYS A 37 -2.99 -1.38 -10.00
CA CYS A 37 -2.39 -0.15 -9.55
C CYS A 37 -0.94 -0.32 -9.10
N ARG A 38 -0.27 0.82 -9.06
CA ARG A 38 1.05 0.97 -8.44
C ARG A 38 0.99 2.05 -7.38
N CYS A 39 1.33 1.67 -6.16
CA CYS A 39 1.42 2.56 -5.01
C CYS A 39 2.87 2.95 -4.78
N ARG A 40 3.13 4.24 -4.62
CA ARG A 40 4.43 4.75 -4.18
C ARG A 40 4.34 5.09 -2.70
N ILE A 41 5.17 4.43 -1.90
CA ILE A 41 5.23 4.61 -0.46
C ILE A 41 6.44 5.47 -0.15
N ASP A 42 6.17 6.64 0.43
CA ASP A 42 7.17 7.61 0.85
C ASP A 42 6.98 7.86 2.34
N LEU A 43 7.66 7.05 3.17
CA LEU A 43 7.43 7.01 4.61
C LEU A 43 7.76 8.36 5.29
N GLU A 44 8.72 9.10 4.74
CA GLU A 44 9.14 10.41 5.26
C GLU A 44 8.04 11.48 5.13
N THR A 45 7.02 11.23 4.31
CA THR A 45 5.89 12.15 4.15
C THR A 45 4.83 12.03 5.25
N TYR A 46 4.89 11.00 6.10
CA TYR A 46 3.92 10.77 7.17
C TYR A 46 4.44 11.27 8.51
N PRO A 47 3.79 12.25 9.16
CA PRO A 47 4.20 12.76 10.46
C PRO A 47 4.32 11.66 11.52
N SER A 48 3.38 10.72 11.56
CA SER A 48 3.39 9.60 12.50
C SER A 48 4.63 8.70 12.36
N PHE A 49 5.16 8.55 11.14
CA PHE A 49 6.41 7.81 10.94
C PHE A 49 7.61 8.60 11.47
N LEU A 50 7.67 9.90 11.19
CA LEU A 50 8.75 10.77 11.68
C LEU A 50 8.80 10.81 13.22
N GLU A 51 7.64 10.91 13.87
CA GLU A 51 7.53 10.85 15.34
C GLU A 51 8.11 9.54 15.91
N GLN A 52 7.85 8.41 15.26
CA GLN A 52 8.37 7.11 15.69
C GLN A 52 9.88 6.98 15.47
N VAL A 53 10.40 7.57 14.38
CA VAL A 53 11.85 7.65 14.13
C VAL A 53 12.54 8.50 15.19
N GLU A 54 11.99 9.68 15.52
CA GLU A 54 12.53 10.57 16.56
C GLU A 54 12.47 9.95 17.96
N ALA A 55 11.44 9.17 18.25
CA ALA A 55 11.30 8.44 19.51
C ALA A 55 12.30 7.27 19.65
N SER A 56 12.95 6.82 18.57
CA SER A 56 13.89 5.69 18.60
C SER A 56 15.26 6.10 19.17
N PRO A 57 15.65 5.60 20.35
CA PRO A 57 16.85 6.07 21.07
C PRO A 57 18.18 5.66 20.44
N PHE A 58 18.18 4.75 19.45
CA PHE A 58 19.41 4.16 18.90
C PHE A 58 19.64 4.46 17.40
N GLY A 59 18.88 5.40 16.82
CA GLY A 59 19.05 5.83 15.42
C GLY A 59 18.67 4.78 14.36
N ASN A 60 18.33 3.56 14.80
CA ASN A 60 17.87 2.47 13.96
C ASN A 60 16.41 2.20 14.34
N PHE A 61 15.51 2.37 13.38
CA PHE A 61 14.08 2.15 13.56
C PHE A 61 13.62 1.18 12.47
N CYS A 62 12.99 0.08 12.87
CA CYS A 62 12.35 -0.87 11.98
C CYS A 62 10.89 -0.96 12.42
N VAL A 63 9.99 -0.80 11.45
CA VAL A 63 8.56 -0.86 11.69
C VAL A 63 7.92 -1.73 10.62
N ASP A 64 7.02 -2.60 11.05
CA ASP A 64 6.17 -3.36 10.16
C ASP A 64 4.86 -2.59 9.97
N PHE A 65 4.52 -2.32 8.72
CA PHE A 65 3.27 -1.68 8.35
C PHE A 65 2.46 -2.56 7.41
N VAL A 66 1.16 -2.28 7.36
CA VAL A 66 0.20 -2.94 6.49
C VAL A 66 -0.31 -1.95 5.45
N LEU A 67 -0.32 -2.37 4.19
CA LEU A 67 -1.03 -1.65 3.14
C LEU A 67 -2.48 -2.12 3.09
N GLY A 68 -3.40 -1.21 3.41
CA GLY A 68 -4.83 -1.39 3.20
C GLY A 68 -5.23 -0.93 1.81
N PHE A 69 -6.12 -1.69 1.16
CA PHE A 69 -6.74 -1.30 -0.10
C PHE A 69 -8.24 -1.19 0.09
N GLU A 70 -8.78 -0.03 -0.25
CA GLU A 70 -10.21 0.21 -0.38
C GLU A 70 -10.55 0.37 -1.84
N MET A 71 -11.63 -0.27 -2.28
CA MET A 71 -12.01 -0.26 -3.67
C MET A 71 -13.52 -0.12 -3.77
N ASP A 72 -13.97 0.92 -4.46
CA ASP A 72 -15.38 1.15 -4.77
C ASP A 72 -15.58 1.22 -6.29
N SER A 73 -16.76 1.63 -6.74
CA SER A 73 -17.06 1.66 -8.17
C SER A 73 -16.38 2.80 -8.96
N ALA A 74 -15.63 3.68 -8.31
CA ALA A 74 -15.02 4.85 -8.92
C ALA A 74 -13.53 4.97 -8.63
N GLU A 75 -13.06 4.45 -7.50
CA GLU A 75 -11.73 4.69 -6.99
C GLU A 75 -11.13 3.45 -6.31
N LEU A 76 -9.81 3.32 -6.46
CA LEU A 76 -8.98 2.44 -5.65
C LEU A 76 -8.11 3.33 -4.75
N ARG A 77 -8.23 3.15 -3.44
CA ARG A 77 -7.46 3.87 -2.43
C ARG A 77 -6.49 2.92 -1.76
N CYS A 78 -5.27 3.37 -1.57
CA CYS A 78 -4.27 2.69 -0.77
C CYS A 78 -4.00 3.50 0.49
N MET A 79 -3.85 2.83 1.63
CA MET A 79 -3.59 3.47 2.91
C MET A 79 -2.53 2.72 3.70
N LEU A 80 -1.74 3.47 4.44
CA LEU A 80 -0.72 2.95 5.33
C LEU A 80 -1.32 2.75 6.71
N LEU A 81 -1.24 1.53 7.23
CA LEU A 81 -1.74 1.16 8.54
C LEU A 81 -0.58 0.68 9.42
N TYR A 82 -0.58 1.11 10.68
CA TYR A 82 0.33 0.66 11.71
C TYR A 82 -0.46 0.34 12.98
N GLU A 83 -0.27 -0.86 13.53
CA GLU A 83 -1.05 -1.37 14.68
C GLU A 83 -2.58 -1.23 14.52
N GLY A 84 -3.06 -1.27 13.28
CA GLY A 84 -4.49 -1.09 12.95
C GLY A 84 -4.95 0.36 12.85
N GLU A 85 -4.09 1.33 13.16
CA GLU A 85 -4.34 2.76 12.99
C GLU A 85 -3.88 3.25 11.62
N LYS A 86 -4.67 4.14 11.01
CA LYS A 86 -4.34 4.74 9.72
C LYS A 86 -3.36 5.90 9.89
N TRP A 87 -2.16 5.73 9.35
CA TRP A 87 -1.15 6.79 9.28
C TRP A 87 -1.34 7.72 8.09
N GLY A 88 -1.95 7.25 7.01
CA GLY A 88 -2.31 8.11 5.89
C GLY A 88 -2.69 7.39 4.61
N THR A 89 -2.88 8.16 3.55
CA THR A 89 -3.23 7.66 2.21
C THR A 89 -1.97 7.61 1.36
N VAL A 90 -1.76 6.49 0.66
CA VAL A 90 -0.62 6.26 -0.22
C VAL A 90 -0.99 6.66 -1.64
N ALA A 91 -0.09 7.39 -2.31
CA ALA A 91 -0.27 7.79 -3.70
C ALA A 91 -0.36 6.54 -4.60
N CYS A 92 -1.55 6.30 -5.13
CA CYS A 92 -1.88 5.15 -5.96
C CYS A 92 -2.14 5.61 -7.39
N HIS A 93 -1.43 5.04 -8.36
CA HIS A 93 -1.62 5.31 -9.77
C HIS A 93 -2.39 4.14 -10.39
N PRO A 94 -3.70 4.25 -10.63
CA PRO A 94 -4.48 3.19 -11.25
C PRO A 94 -4.07 3.04 -12.71
N ARG A 95 -3.82 1.81 -13.16
CA ARG A 95 -3.51 1.55 -14.57
C ARG A 95 -4.78 1.33 -15.39
N ARG A 96 -5.75 0.57 -14.87
CA ARG A 96 -7.02 0.23 -15.57
C ARG A 96 -8.15 -0.20 -14.63
N TYR A 97 -8.31 0.44 -13.47
CA TYR A 97 -9.48 0.11 -12.65
C TYR A 97 -10.77 0.63 -13.33
N ARG A 98 -11.54 -0.29 -13.94
CA ARG A 98 -12.96 -0.09 -14.19
C ARG A 98 -13.73 -0.92 -13.19
N ALA A 99 -14.54 -0.24 -12.41
CA ALA A 99 -15.54 -0.91 -11.60
C ALA A 99 -16.45 -1.79 -12.45
N PRO A 100 -16.87 -2.96 -11.93
CA PRO A 100 -17.95 -3.71 -12.54
C PRO A 100 -19.20 -2.82 -12.62
N PRO A 101 -19.99 -2.89 -13.71
CA PRO A 101 -21.36 -2.41 -13.66
C PRO A 101 -22.12 -3.17 -12.55
N LEU A 102 -22.92 -2.44 -11.78
CA LEU A 102 -23.81 -2.98 -10.72
C LEU A 102 -24.81 -3.99 -11.28
#